data_AF-W1W0Z4-F1
#
_entry.id   AF-W1W0Z4-F1
#
_cell.length_a   1.000
_cell.length_b   1.000
_cell.length_c   1.000
_cell.angle_alpha   90.00
_cell.angle_beta   90.00
_cell.angle_gamma   90.00
#
_symmetry.space_group_name_H-M   'P 1'
#
loop_
_entity.id
_entity.type
_entity.pdbx_description
1 polymer ?
#
loop_
_entity_poly.entity_id
_entity_poly.type
_entity_poly.pdbx_seq_one_letter_code
_entity_poly.pdbx_strand_id
1 'polypeptide(L)'
;MNITLARIDDRLIHGQVTTVWSKVANAQRIIICNDEVYNDEVRRTLLRQAAPPGMKVNVVNIEKAVAVYHNPQYQDETVFYLFTRPQDALAMVRQGVKIGTLILAAWPGVLVKNS
;
A
#
# COMPACT_ATOMS: atom_id res chain seq x y z
N MET A 1 -3.45 13.96 -3.46
CA MET A 1 -2.44 12.96 -3.12
C MET A 1 -1.78 12.51 -4.40
N ASN A 2 -0.45 12.48 -4.43
CA ASN A 2 0.32 11.98 -5.56
C ASN A 2 0.79 10.55 -5.30
N ILE A 3 0.25 9.58 -6.05
CA ILE A 3 0.62 8.17 -5.91
C ILE A 3 1.86 7.92 -6.78
N THR A 4 3.02 7.86 -6.16
CA THR A 4 4.29 7.69 -6.88
C THR A 4 4.62 6.22 -7.15
N LEU A 5 4.07 5.31 -6.34
CA LEU A 5 4.22 3.87 -6.54
C LEU A 5 3.04 3.11 -5.93
N ALA A 6 2.61 2.05 -6.60
CA ALA A 6 1.71 1.05 -6.03
C ALA A 6 2.31 -0.35 -6.25
N ARG A 7 2.29 -1.19 -5.21
CA ARG A 7 2.90 -2.53 -5.24
C ARG A 7 2.03 -3.55 -4.51
N ILE A 8 1.94 -4.74 -5.07
CA ILE A 8 1.36 -5.92 -4.44
C ILE A 8 2.48 -6.81 -3.90
N ASP A 9 2.51 -6.99 -2.58
CA ASP A 9 3.43 -7.85 -1.83
C ASP A 9 2.73 -8.29 -0.54
N ASP A 10 2.44 -9.59 -0.41
CA ASP A 10 1.68 -10.16 0.71
C ASP A 10 2.38 -10.02 2.07
N ARG A 11 3.72 -9.87 2.05
CA ARG A 11 4.56 -9.64 3.23
C ARG A 11 4.64 -8.17 3.64
N LEU A 12 4.11 -7.25 2.84
CA LEU A 12 4.06 -5.80 3.11
C LEU A 12 5.45 -5.20 3.37
N ILE A 13 5.74 -4.83 4.62
CA ILE A 13 7.03 -4.26 5.01
C ILE A 13 7.90 -5.39 5.54
N HIS A 14 8.94 -5.75 4.77
CA HIS A 14 9.85 -6.84 5.13
C HIS A 14 11.27 -6.62 4.59
N GLY A 15 12.24 -6.92 5.46
CA GLY A 15 13.67 -6.86 5.14
C GLY A 15 14.13 -5.52 4.55
N GLN A 16 15.16 -5.58 3.70
CA GLN A 16 15.68 -4.41 2.99
C GLN A 16 14.89 -4.08 1.71
N VAL A 17 13.99 -4.98 1.29
CA VAL A 17 13.22 -4.82 0.04
C VAL A 17 12.37 -3.56 0.12
N THR A 18 11.63 -3.36 1.21
CA THR A 18 10.79 -2.16 1.37
C THR A 18 11.63 -0.89 1.36
N THR A 19 12.79 -0.87 2.02
CA THR A 19 13.70 0.29 2.02
C THR A 19 14.17 0.68 0.61
N VAL A 20 14.46 -0.30 -0.25
CA VAL A 20 14.82 -0.04 -1.65
C VAL A 20 13.64 0.55 -2.42
N TRP A 21 12.45 -0.06 -2.30
CA TRP A 21 11.26 0.42 -2.99
C TRP A 21 10.79 1.78 -2.50
N SER A 22 10.99 2.10 -1.24
CA SER A 22 10.75 3.42 -0.67
C SER A 22 11.60 4.51 -1.32
N LYS A 23 12.88 4.22 -1.59
CA LYS A 23 13.77 5.14 -2.32
C LYS A 23 13.34 5.29 -3.78
N VAL A 24 12.99 4.18 -4.44
CA VAL A 24 12.48 4.18 -5.82
C VAL A 24 11.17 4.98 -5.93
N ALA A 25 10.27 4.81 -4.96
CA ALA A 25 9.00 5.53 -4.92
C ALA A 25 9.18 7.04 -4.69
N ASN A 26 10.31 7.49 -4.12
CA ASN A 26 10.52 8.87 -3.69
C ASN A 26 9.30 9.44 -2.93
N ALA A 27 8.71 8.60 -2.07
CA ALA A 27 7.50 8.90 -1.34
C ALA A 27 7.84 9.38 0.08
N GLN A 28 6.96 10.20 0.67
CA GLN A 28 7.06 10.60 2.07
C GLN A 28 6.31 9.63 3.00
N ARG A 29 5.34 8.89 2.45
CA ARG A 29 4.45 8.02 3.21
C ARG A 29 4.21 6.69 2.51
N ILE A 30 4.26 5.60 3.27
CA ILE A 30 3.71 4.30 2.88
C ILE A 30 2.29 4.19 3.43
N ILE A 31 1.33 3.87 2.58
CA ILE A 31 -0.01 3.50 3.00
C ILE A 31 -0.26 2.05 2.63
N ILE A 32 -0.51 1.24 3.65
CA ILE A 32 -0.91 -0.16 3.52
C ILE A 32 -2.44 -0.19 3.48
N CYS A 33 -2.98 -0.59 2.35
CA CYS A 33 -4.42 -0.64 2.07
C CYS A 33 -4.91 -2.07 2.20
N ASN A 34 -5.37 -2.46 3.39
CA ASN A 34 -5.86 -3.82 3.64
C ASN A 34 -6.76 -3.87 4.89
N ASP A 35 -7.97 -4.39 4.73
CA ASP A 35 -8.98 -4.43 5.79
C ASP A 35 -8.60 -5.40 6.92
N GLU A 36 -8.04 -6.58 6.58
CA GLU A 36 -7.64 -7.60 7.56
C GLU A 36 -6.52 -7.06 8.46
N VAL A 37 -5.49 -6.45 7.86
CA VAL A 37 -4.37 -5.84 8.60
C VAL A 37 -4.84 -4.61 9.37
N TYR A 38 -5.81 -3.84 8.86
CA TYR A 38 -6.36 -2.69 9.59
C TYR A 38 -7.06 -3.07 10.91
N ASN A 39 -7.64 -4.27 10.98
CA ASN A 39 -8.30 -4.78 12.17
C ASN A 39 -7.37 -5.56 13.12
N ASP A 40 -6.12 -5.81 12.72
CA ASP A 40 -5.10 -6.48 13.53
C ASP A 40 -4.16 -5.45 14.18
N GLU A 41 -4.41 -5.12 15.45
CA GLU A 41 -3.64 -4.10 16.19
C GLU A 41 -2.16 -4.45 16.34
N VAL A 42 -1.86 -5.72 16.59
CA VAL A 42 -0.48 -6.20 16.76
C VAL A 42 0.26 -6.03 15.43
N ARG A 43 -0.32 -6.52 14.34
CA ARG A 43 0.30 -6.43 13.01
C ARG A 43 0.46 -4.98 12.55
N ARG A 44 -0.50 -4.09 12.83
CA ARG A 44 -0.36 -2.64 12.55
C ARG A 44 0.79 -2.02 13.30
N THR A 45 0.93 -2.36 14.57
CA THR A 45 2.00 -1.84 15.42
C THR A 45 3.36 -2.28 14.88
N LEU A 46 3.51 -3.57 14.57
CA LEU A 46 4.73 -4.11 13.97
C LEU A 46 5.07 -3.47 12.62
N LEU A 47 4.08 -3.27 11.73
CA LEU A 47 4.30 -2.62 10.44
C LEU A 47 4.75 -1.15 10.59
N ARG A 48 4.21 -0.43 11.57
CA ARG A 48 4.64 0.94 11.87
C ARG A 48 6.06 0.98 12.44
N GLN A 49 6.42 0.01 13.29
CA GLN A 49 7.78 -0.11 13.83
C GLN A 49 8.80 -0.53 12.77
N ALA A 50 8.38 -1.29 11.77
CA ALA A 50 9.20 -1.68 10.63
C ALA A 50 9.36 -0.57 9.57
N ALA A 51 8.84 0.63 9.83
CA ALA A 51 8.91 1.76 8.89
C ALA A 51 10.36 2.04 8.44
N PRO A 52 10.61 2.19 7.13
CA PRO A 52 11.89 2.66 6.65
C PRO A 52 12.25 4.03 7.24
N PRO A 53 13.54 4.32 7.51
CA PRO A 53 13.95 5.59 8.09
C PRO A 53 13.43 6.79 7.30
N GLY A 54 12.84 7.76 8.02
CA GLY A 54 12.32 8.99 7.42
C GLY A 54 10.93 8.88 6.76
N MET A 55 10.31 7.69 6.75
CA MET A 55 8.97 7.52 6.18
C MET A 55 7.88 7.43 7.24
N LYS A 56 6.72 8.03 6.94
CA LYS A 56 5.49 7.77 7.70
C LYS A 56 4.84 6.47 7.19
N VAL A 57 4.35 5.63 8.09
CA VAL A 57 3.62 4.40 7.73
C VAL A 57 2.22 4.44 8.31
N ASN A 58 1.22 4.22 7.46
CA ASN A 58 -0.17 4.11 7.86
C ASN A 58 -0.77 2.81 7.34
N VAL A 59 -1.54 2.14 8.19
CA VAL A 59 -2.42 1.03 7.79
C VAL A 59 -3.84 1.55 7.83
N VAL A 60 -4.57 1.37 6.73
CA VAL A 60 -5.95 1.80 6.53
C VAL A 60 -6.75 0.68 5.86
N ASN A 61 -8.05 0.65 6.12
CA ASN A 61 -8.99 -0.13 5.34
C ASN A 61 -9.22 0.55 3.96
N ILE A 62 -9.84 -0.15 3.01
CA ILE A 62 -10.00 0.33 1.62
C ILE A 62 -10.84 1.60 1.58
N GLU A 63 -11.94 1.64 2.33
CA GLU A 63 -12.81 2.81 2.43
C GLU A 63 -12.05 4.06 2.90
N LYS A 64 -11.26 3.95 3.97
CA LYS A 64 -10.46 5.06 4.48
C LYS A 64 -9.36 5.46 3.51
N ALA A 65 -8.76 4.52 2.78
CA ALA A 65 -7.78 4.83 1.75
C ALA A 65 -8.36 5.73 0.65
N VAL A 66 -9.56 5.40 0.18
CA VAL A 66 -10.31 6.19 -0.82
C VAL A 66 -10.69 7.57 -0.26
N ALA A 67 -11.18 7.63 0.98
CA ALA A 67 -11.54 8.90 1.61
C ALA A 67 -10.33 9.82 1.81
N VAL A 68 -9.19 9.27 2.22
CA VAL A 68 -7.93 10.01 2.40
C VAL A 68 -7.38 10.48 1.05
N TYR A 69 -7.47 9.68 0.00
CA TYR A 69 -7.02 10.07 -1.34
C TYR A 69 -7.74 11.32 -1.87
N HIS A 70 -9.06 11.41 -1.64
CA HIS A 70 -9.88 12.55 -2.08
C HIS A 70 -9.87 13.75 -1.13
N ASN A 71 -9.23 13.65 0.04
CA ASN A 71 -9.16 14.75 0.99
C ASN A 71 -8.11 15.79 0.53
N PRO A 72 -8.51 17.06 0.31
CA PRO A 72 -7.59 18.13 -0.13
C PRO A 72 -6.40 18.35 0.81
N GLN A 73 -6.53 18.00 2.09
CA GLN A 73 -5.43 18.09 3.07
C GLN A 73 -4.17 17.31 2.64
N TYR A 74 -4.33 16.23 1.88
CA TYR A 74 -3.23 15.38 1.42
C TYR A 74 -2.92 15.58 -0.06
N GLN A 75 -3.31 16.71 -0.66
CA GLN A 75 -3.16 16.93 -2.10
C GLN A 75 -1.70 16.83 -2.57
N ASP A 76 -0.78 17.38 -1.78
CA ASP A 76 0.66 17.50 -2.09
C ASP A 76 1.52 16.35 -1.52
N GLU A 77 0.92 15.39 -0.79
CA GLU A 77 1.68 14.26 -0.25
C GLU A 77 2.03 13.24 -1.35
N THR A 78 3.29 12.80 -1.37
CA THR A 78 3.74 11.67 -2.20
C THR A 78 3.61 10.36 -1.44
N VAL A 79 2.91 9.40 -2.06
CA VAL A 79 2.49 8.15 -1.40
C VAL A 79 2.93 6.93 -2.18
N PHE A 80 3.46 5.97 -1.43
CA PHE A 80 3.69 4.59 -1.85
C PHE A 80 2.58 3.70 -1.29
N TYR A 81 1.71 3.17 -2.15
CA TYR A 81 0.70 2.19 -1.76
C TYR A 81 1.24 0.76 -1.74
N LEU A 82 0.94 0.04 -0.66
CA LEU A 82 1.14 -1.40 -0.52
C LEU A 82 -0.19 -2.12 -0.40
N PHE A 83 -0.32 -3.18 -1.19
CA PHE A 83 -1.47 -4.08 -1.22
C PHE A 83 -0.99 -5.52 -1.02
N THR A 84 -1.86 -6.39 -0.49
CA THR A 84 -1.60 -7.84 -0.43
C THR A 84 -2.21 -8.58 -1.61
N ARG A 85 -3.19 -7.98 -2.29
CA ARG A 85 -3.96 -8.60 -3.38
C ARG A 85 -4.42 -7.54 -4.41
N PRO A 86 -4.60 -7.89 -5.69
CA PRO A 86 -5.05 -6.96 -6.72
C PRO A 86 -6.50 -6.49 -6.58
N GLN A 87 -7.36 -7.26 -5.91
CA GLN A 87 -8.76 -6.91 -5.70
C GLN A 87 -8.89 -5.60 -4.90
N ASP A 88 -8.01 -5.39 -3.92
CA ASP A 88 -7.98 -4.20 -3.08
C ASP A 88 -7.61 -2.95 -3.92
N ALA A 89 -6.59 -3.07 -4.78
CA ALA A 89 -6.21 -2.01 -5.71
C ALA A 89 -7.33 -1.72 -6.75
N LEU A 90 -7.96 -2.77 -7.30
CA LEU A 90 -9.07 -2.64 -8.24
C LEU A 90 -10.28 -1.93 -7.60
N ALA A 91 -10.59 -2.24 -6.33
CA ALA A 91 -11.68 -1.60 -5.60
C ALA A 91 -11.44 -0.10 -5.41
N MET A 92 -10.19 0.33 -5.18
CA MET A 92 -9.83 1.74 -5.11
C MET A 92 -9.95 2.43 -6.46
N VAL A 93 -9.46 1.80 -7.54
CA VAL A 93 -9.56 2.36 -8.90
C VAL A 93 -11.01 2.58 -9.33
N ARG A 94 -11.90 1.61 -9.03
CA ARG A 94 -13.34 1.74 -9.29
C ARG A 94 -14.00 2.91 -8.56
N GLN A 95 -13.40 3.38 -7.48
CA GLN A 95 -13.86 4.53 -6.69
C GLN A 95 -13.14 5.83 -7.04
N GLY A 96 -12.44 5.89 -8.18
CA GLY A 96 -11.83 7.11 -8.69
C GLY A 96 -10.38 7.34 -8.27
N VAL A 97 -9.74 6.40 -7.57
CA VAL A 97 -8.31 6.50 -7.25
C VAL A 97 -7.47 6.22 -8.50
N LYS A 98 -6.67 7.20 -8.93
CA LYS A 98 -5.82 7.07 -10.13
C LYS A 98 -4.49 6.37 -9.81
N ILE A 99 -4.41 5.06 -10.08
CA ILE A 99 -3.17 4.28 -9.98
C ILE A 99 -2.58 4.08 -11.37
N GLY A 100 -1.47 4.77 -11.69
CA GLY A 100 -0.86 4.72 -13.02
C GLY A 100 -0.12 3.41 -13.32
N THR A 101 0.67 2.92 -12.36
CA THR A 101 1.44 1.68 -12.48
C THR A 101 1.27 0.83 -11.23
N LEU A 102 1.04 -0.47 -11.40
CA LEU A 102 0.90 -1.44 -10.32
C LEU A 102 1.96 -2.53 -10.47
N ILE A 103 2.89 -2.61 -9.52
CA ILE A 103 3.98 -3.59 -9.53
C ILE A 103 3.55 -4.86 -8.80
N LEU A 104 3.74 -6.01 -9.45
CA LEU A 104 3.56 -7.33 -8.86
C LEU A 104 4.91 -7.86 -8.39
N ALA A 105 5.00 -8.30 -7.14
CA ALA A 105 6.24 -8.86 -6.60
C ALA A 105 6.12 -10.34 -6.27
N ALA A 106 5.45 -10.66 -5.17
CA ALA A 106 5.15 -12.01 -4.76
C ALA A 106 3.69 -12.04 -4.35
N TRP A 107 2.87 -12.68 -5.16
CA TRP A 107 1.48 -12.95 -4.85
C TRP A 107 1.21 -14.42 -5.18
N PRO A 108 0.94 -15.28 -4.17
CA PRO A 108 0.79 -16.72 -4.38
C PRO A 108 -0.45 -17.10 -5.23
N GLY A 109 -1.34 -16.15 -5.51
CA GLY A 109 -2.52 -16.34 -6.36
C GLY A 109 -2.24 -16.56 -7.85
N VAL A 110 -0.97 -16.56 -8.30
CA VAL A 110 -0.58 -16.90 -9.68
C VAL A 110 -0.48 -18.42 -9.93
N LEU A 111 -0.77 -19.25 -8.92
CA LEU A 111 -1.02 -20.68 -9.17
C LEU A 111 -2.42 -20.82 -9.79
N VAL A 112 -2.47 -20.79 -11.12
CA VAL A 112 -3.62 -21.25 -11.89
C VAL A 112 -3.92 -22.69 -11.44
N LYS A 113 -4.97 -22.89 -10.66
CA LYS A 113 -5.59 -24.22 -10.54
C LYS A 113 -6.27 -24.47 -11.88
N ASN A 114 -5.58 -25.17 -12.77
CA ASN A 114 -6.23 -25.86 -13.88
C ASN A 114 -7.14 -26.91 -13.24
N SER A 115 -8.45 -26.64 -13.25
CA SER A 115 -9.49 -27.64 -13.08
C SER A 115 -9.55 -28.53 -14.32
#